data_AF-A0A643AT29-F1
#
_entry.id   AF-A0A643AT29-F1
#
_cell.length_a   1.000
_cell.length_b   1.000
_cell.length_c   1.000
_cell.angle_alpha   90.00
_cell.angle_beta   90.00
_cell.angle_gamma   90.00
#
_symmetry.space_group_name_H-M   'P 1'
#
loop_
_entity.id
_entity.type
_entity.pdbx_description
1 polymer ?
#
loop_
_entity_poly.entity_id
_entity_poly.type
_entity_poly.pdbx_seq_one_letter_code
_entity_poly.pdbx_strand_id
1 'polypeptide(L)'
;RPGELVLDHIVERKRLDDLCSSIIDGRFREQKFRLKRCGLGRRVYLVEEHGSVRNLSLPEGTLLQAVTNTQVIDGFFVKRTADIKESAAYLALLTRGLQRLYQEG
;
A
#
# COMPACT_ATOMS: atom_id res chain seq x y z
N ARG A 1 15.28 24.70 14.33
CA ARG A 1 14.27 24.34 13.30
C ARG A 1 14.54 22.89 12.92
N PRO A 2 13.55 21.99 12.85
CA PRO A 2 13.83 20.65 12.33
C PRO A 2 14.30 20.80 10.87
N GLY A 3 15.42 20.14 10.53
CA GLY A 3 16.02 20.20 9.20
C GLY A 3 15.29 19.35 8.15
N GLU A 4 14.29 18.58 8.58
CA GLU A 4 13.54 17.64 7.75
C GLU A 4 12.04 17.78 8.01
N LEU A 5 11.25 17.71 6.93
CA LEU A 5 9.79 17.70 6.95
C LEU A 5 9.30 16.46 6.20
N VAL A 6 8.19 15.89 6.65
CA VAL A 6 7.56 14.72 6.03
C VAL A 6 6.39 15.18 5.15
N LEU A 7 6.33 14.69 3.92
CA LEU A 7 5.20 14.93 3.01
C LEU A 7 3.96 14.16 3.46
N ASP A 8 2.77 14.62 3.08
CA ASP A 8 1.48 14.03 3.48
C ASP A 8 1.21 12.61 2.92
N HIS A 9 2.19 11.99 2.24
CA HIS A 9 2.04 10.69 1.59
C HIS A 9 2.71 9.57 2.40
N ILE A 10 2.02 8.44 2.51
CA ILE A 10 2.54 7.20 3.09
C ILE A 10 2.19 6.01 2.22
N VAL A 11 3.12 5.07 2.07
CA VAL A 11 2.95 3.86 1.27
C VAL A 11 3.12 2.64 2.15
N GLU A 12 2.13 1.74 2.16
CA GLU A 12 2.24 0.39 2.73
C GLU A 12 2.40 -0.59 1.57
N ARG A 13 3.59 -1.19 1.42
CA ARG A 13 3.83 -2.26 0.45
C ARG A 13 3.47 -3.60 1.09
N LYS A 14 2.64 -4.40 0.42
CA LYS A 14 2.18 -5.71 0.89
C LYS A 14 2.26 -6.74 -0.23
N ARG A 15 3.05 -7.81 -0.05
CA ARG A 15 3.00 -8.97 -0.95
C ARG A 15 1.71 -9.75 -0.72
N LEU A 16 1.24 -10.48 -1.72
CA LEU A 16 -0.04 -11.18 -1.64
C LEU A 16 -0.08 -12.29 -0.57
N ASP A 17 1.04 -12.98 -0.34
CA ASP A 17 1.23 -13.96 0.75
C ASP A 17 1.29 -13.29 2.13
N ASP A 18 1.97 -12.14 2.25
CA ASP A 18 1.98 -11.32 3.46
C ASP A 18 0.59 -10.75 3.76
N LEU A 19 -0.20 -10.40 2.74
CA LEU A 19 -1.59 -9.99 2.90
C LEU A 19 -2.42 -11.15 3.45
N CYS A 20 -2.30 -12.34 2.85
CA CYS A 20 -2.98 -13.55 3.29
C CYS A 20 -2.70 -13.85 4.77
N SER A 21 -1.42 -13.93 5.16
CA SER A 21 -1.04 -14.19 6.56
C SER A 21 -1.55 -13.10 7.51
N SER A 22 -1.46 -11.83 7.11
CA SER A 22 -1.92 -10.71 7.94
C SER A 22 -3.44 -10.65 8.15
N ILE A 23 -4.23 -11.19 7.22
CA ILE A 23 -5.69 -11.31 7.40
C ILE A 23 -5.98 -12.40 8.43
N ILE A 24 -5.29 -13.53 8.34
CA ILE A 24 -5.49 -14.69 9.23
C ILE A 24 -5.13 -14.34 10.68
N ASP A 25 -3.99 -13.69 10.90
CA ASP A 25 -3.50 -13.36 12.25
C ASP A 25 -3.99 -11.99 12.78
N GLY A 26 -4.83 -11.29 12.02
CA GLY A 26 -5.45 -10.02 12.42
C GLY A 26 -4.59 -8.77 12.23
N ARG A 27 -3.31 -8.89 11.86
CA ARG A 27 -2.42 -7.73 11.63
C ARG A 27 -2.92 -6.79 10.54
N PHE A 28 -3.63 -7.29 9.53
CA PHE A 28 -4.15 -6.48 8.42
C PHE A 28 -5.02 -5.31 8.90
N ARG A 29 -5.87 -5.55 9.91
CA ARG A 29 -6.75 -4.53 10.47
C ARG A 29 -5.99 -3.52 11.33
N GLU A 30 -5.06 -4.00 12.15
CA GLU A 30 -4.23 -3.16 13.02
C GLU A 30 -3.32 -2.22 12.22
N GLN A 31 -2.69 -2.73 11.16
CA GLN A 31 -1.80 -1.97 10.30
C GLN A 31 -2.56 -0.82 9.62
N LYS A 32 -3.74 -1.10 9.05
CA LYS A 32 -4.59 -0.05 8.46
C LYS A 32 -5.06 0.98 9.49
N PHE A 33 -5.40 0.54 10.70
CA PHE A 33 -5.77 1.45 11.78
C PHE A 33 -4.64 2.43 12.13
N ARG A 34 -3.40 1.94 12.21
CA ARG A 34 -2.22 2.78 12.45
C ARG A 34 -1.96 3.76 11.31
N LEU A 35 -2.06 3.30 10.06
CA LEU A 35 -1.90 4.16 8.89
C LEU A 35 -2.95 5.28 8.84
N LYS A 36 -4.19 5.01 9.27
CA LYS A 36 -5.23 6.05 9.39
C LYS A 36 -4.95 7.07 10.49
N ARG A 37 -4.14 6.73 11.49
CA ARG A 37 -3.85 7.57 12.67
C ARG A 37 -2.44 8.15 12.72
N CYS A 38 -1.61 7.90 11.70
CA CYS A 38 -0.23 8.39 11.66
C CYS A 38 -0.10 9.89 11.31
N GLY A 39 -1.20 10.59 11.07
CA GLY A 39 -1.20 12.02 10.71
C GLY A 39 -1.04 12.31 9.23
N LEU A 40 -0.87 11.28 8.39
CA LEU A 40 -0.69 11.43 6.93
C LEU A 40 -2.00 11.13 6.17
N GLY A 41 -2.40 12.08 5.33
CA GLY A 41 -3.66 12.12 4.60
C GLY A 41 -3.66 11.38 3.26
N ARG A 42 -2.50 11.07 2.67
CA ARG A 42 -2.44 10.40 1.36
C ARG A 42 -1.83 9.01 1.51
N ARG A 43 -2.70 8.03 1.75
CA ARG A 43 -2.32 6.65 2.04
C ARG A 43 -2.42 5.80 0.78
N VAL A 44 -1.30 5.18 0.41
CA VAL A 44 -1.20 4.25 -0.72
C VAL A 44 -1.02 2.84 -0.17
N TYR A 45 -1.82 1.90 -0.67
CA TYR A 45 -1.64 0.47 -0.43
C TYR A 45 -1.10 -0.18 -1.70
N LEU A 46 0.19 -0.51 -1.71
CA LEU A 46 0.89 -1.10 -2.85
C LEU A 46 0.87 -2.63 -2.72
N VAL A 47 -0.05 -3.26 -3.44
CA VAL A 47 -0.21 -4.72 -3.47
C VAL A 47 0.70 -5.31 -4.52
N GLU A 48 1.69 -6.07 -4.09
CA GLU A 48 2.64 -6.75 -4.97
C GLU A 48 2.26 -8.21 -5.14
N GLU A 49 1.96 -8.60 -6.37
CA GLU A 49 1.86 -10.01 -6.75
C GLU A 49 3.28 -10.58 -6.81
N HIS A 50 3.48 -11.77 -6.24
CA HIS A 50 4.79 -12.42 -6.26
C HIS A 50 4.59 -13.91 -6.52
N GLY A 51 4.84 -14.33 -7.76
CA GLY A 51 4.73 -15.73 -8.14
C GLY A 51 3.29 -16.26 -8.24
N SER A 52 3.12 -17.57 -8.12
CA SER A 52 1.82 -18.22 -8.33
C SER A 52 0.90 -18.06 -7.12
N VAL A 53 -0.24 -17.40 -7.34
CA VAL A 53 -1.38 -17.22 -6.41
C VAL A 53 -1.96 -18.56 -5.91
N ARG A 54 -1.57 -19.68 -6.53
CA ARG A 54 -2.18 -21.01 -6.34
C ARG A 54 -1.89 -21.68 -4.98
N ASN A 55 -0.96 -21.16 -4.17
CA ASN A 55 -0.59 -21.75 -2.87
C ASN A 55 -0.95 -20.87 -1.65
N LEU A 56 -1.87 -19.92 -1.81
CA LEU A 56 -2.29 -19.06 -0.70
C LEU A 56 -3.30 -19.77 0.20
N SER A 57 -3.17 -19.56 1.51
CA SER A 57 -4.07 -20.14 2.52
C SER A 57 -5.48 -19.55 2.52
N LEU A 58 -5.71 -18.48 1.76
CA LEU A 58 -7.02 -17.84 1.57
C LEU A 58 -7.44 -17.90 0.11
N PRO A 59 -8.76 -18.05 -0.17
CA PRO A 59 -9.29 -17.94 -1.52
C PRO A 59 -8.97 -16.58 -2.15
N GLU A 60 -8.72 -16.58 -3.47
CA GLU A 60 -8.45 -15.35 -4.23
C GLU A 60 -9.57 -14.31 -4.07
N GLY A 61 -10.83 -14.74 -4.05
CA GLY A 61 -11.98 -13.86 -3.82
C GLY A 61 -11.92 -13.12 -2.48
N THR A 62 -11.39 -13.75 -1.43
CA THR A 62 -11.21 -13.11 -0.11
C THR A 62 -10.14 -12.03 -0.17
N LEU A 63 -9.03 -12.28 -0.86
CA LEU A 63 -7.96 -11.31 -1.04
C LEU A 63 -8.43 -10.13 -1.89
N LEU A 64 -9.12 -10.41 -3.00
CA LEU A 64 -9.73 -9.39 -3.84
C LEU A 64 -10.69 -8.51 -3.05
N GLN A 65 -11.57 -9.11 -2.24
CA GLN A 65 -12.49 -8.35 -1.38
C GLN A 65 -11.75 -7.51 -0.35
N ALA A 66 -10.68 -8.02 0.27
CA ALA A 66 -9.89 -7.28 1.24
C ALA A 66 -9.20 -6.06 0.62
N VAL A 67 -8.65 -6.20 -0.59
CA VAL A 67 -8.06 -5.10 -1.36
C VAL A 67 -9.12 -4.08 -1.77
N THR A 68 -10.27 -4.53 -2.26
CA THR A 68 -11.40 -3.66 -2.64
C THR A 68 -11.92 -2.87 -1.43
N ASN A 69 -12.09 -3.52 -0.27
CA ASN A 69 -12.48 -2.84 0.95
C ASN A 69 -11.45 -1.78 1.38
N THR A 70 -10.16 -2.07 1.18
CA THR A 70 -9.09 -1.10 1.47
C THR A 70 -9.17 0.14 0.58
N GLN A 71 -9.58 -0.02 -0.68
CA GLN A 71 -9.82 1.11 -1.56
C GLN A 71 -11.10 1.88 -1.21
N VAL A 72 -12.23 1.17 -1.14
CA VAL A 72 -13.57 1.77 -1.09
C VAL A 72 -13.97 2.20 0.32
N ILE A 73 -13.72 1.34 1.32
CA ILE A 73 -14.15 1.56 2.70
C ILE A 73 -13.07 2.33 3.47
N ASP A 74 -11.80 1.96 3.31
CA ASP A 74 -10.72 2.60 4.05
C ASP A 74 -10.20 3.88 3.38
N GLY A 75 -10.52 4.10 2.10
CA GLY A 75 -10.15 5.30 1.34
C GLY A 75 -8.67 5.35 0.95
N PHE A 76 -7.99 4.20 0.89
CA PHE A 76 -6.59 4.15 0.48
C PHE A 76 -6.51 4.12 -1.04
N PHE A 77 -5.49 4.76 -1.62
CA PHE A 77 -5.19 4.57 -3.02
C PHE A 77 -4.52 3.19 -3.20
N VAL A 78 -5.16 2.28 -3.90
CA VAL A 78 -4.58 0.95 -4.15
C VAL A 78 -3.81 0.96 -5.47
N LYS A 79 -2.54 0.54 -5.42
CA LYS A 79 -1.73 0.25 -6.60
C LYS A 79 -1.37 -1.22 -6.61
N ARG A 80 -1.66 -1.92 -7.71
CA ARG A 80 -1.18 -3.30 -7.93
C ARG A 80 0.08 -3.29 -8.79
N THR A 81 1.02 -4.17 -8.47
CA THR A 81 2.27 -4.40 -9.20
C THR A 81 2.56 -5.88 -9.31
N ALA A 82 3.12 -6.30 -10.45
CA ALA A 82 3.36 -7.71 -10.74
C ALA A 82 4.62 -8.27 -10.07
N ASP A 83 5.55 -7.40 -9.68
CA ASP A 83 6.80 -7.76 -9.01
C ASP A 83 7.47 -6.56 -8.33
N ILE A 84 8.63 -6.82 -7.72
CA ILE A 84 9.44 -5.80 -7.04
C ILE A 84 9.99 -4.72 -7.99
N LYS A 85 10.21 -5.04 -9.26
CA LYS A 85 10.74 -4.10 -10.25
C LYS A 85 9.67 -3.07 -10.60
N GLU A 86 8.42 -3.51 -10.79
CA GLU A 86 7.29 -2.62 -10.98
C GLU A 86 6.98 -1.78 -9.73
N SER A 87 7.07 -2.39 -8.53
CA SER A 87 6.96 -1.65 -7.27
C SER A 87 8.00 -0.53 -7.17
N ALA A 88 9.26 -0.82 -7.49
CA ALA A 88 10.33 0.18 -7.50
C ALA A 88 10.09 1.27 -8.56
N ALA A 89 9.64 0.89 -9.76
CA ALA A 89 9.32 1.83 -10.83
C ALA A 89 8.17 2.77 -10.43
N TYR A 90 7.12 2.25 -9.79
CA TYR A 90 6.02 3.04 -9.26
C TYR A 90 6.50 4.06 -8.22
N LEU A 91 7.32 3.63 -7.26
CA LEU A 91 7.88 4.52 -6.24
C LEU A 91 8.77 5.61 -6.86
N ALA A 92 9.62 5.26 -7.83
CA ALA A 92 10.45 6.23 -8.53
C ALA A 92 9.62 7.29 -9.28
N LEU A 93 8.51 6.89 -9.90
CA LEU A 93 7.59 7.82 -10.57
C LEU A 93 6.83 8.69 -9.56
N LEU A 94 6.37 8.11 -8.45
CA LEU A 94 5.71 8.84 -7.37
C LEU A 94 6.64 9.91 -6.80
N THR A 95 7.89 9.57 -6.51
CA THR A 95 8.90 10.53 -6.02
C THR A 95 9.12 11.67 -7.02
N ARG A 96 9.30 11.39 -8.31
CA ARG A 96 9.45 12.44 -9.34
C ARG A 96 8.20 13.30 -9.50
N GLY A 97 7.02 12.72 -9.32
CA GLY A 97 5.75 13.44 -9.32
C GLY A 97 5.67 14.41 -8.14
N LEU A 98 6.03 13.96 -6.94
CA LEU A 98 6.06 14.78 -5.73
C LEU A 98 7.11 15.90 -5.83
N GLN A 99 8.31 15.61 -6.34
CA GLN A 99 9.34 16.62 -6.57
C GLN A 99 8.83 17.77 -7.45
N ARG A 100 8.14 17.46 -8.55
CA ARG A 100 7.54 18.49 -9.43
C ARG A 100 6.43 19.27 -8.72
N LEU A 101 5.52 18.56 -8.05
CA LEU A 101 4.37 19.17 -7.36
C LEU A 101 4.78 20.18 -6.28
N TYR A 102 5.91 19.97 -5.61
CA TYR A 102 6.44 20.88 -4.58
C TYR A 102 7.58 21.78 -5.06
N GLN A 103 8.01 21.68 -6.32
CA GLN A 103 8.89 22.66 -6.97
C GLN A 103 8.08 23.79 -7.62
N GLU A 104 6.85 23.50 -8.04
CA GLU A 104 5.95 24.45 -8.71
C GLU A 104 5.02 25.21 -7.76
N GLY A 105 4.94 24.81 -6.48
CA GLY A 105 4.14 25.46 -5.43
C GLY A 105 5.03 26.15 -4.41
#